data_AF-A0A9D5V7Y0-F1
#
_entry.id   AF-A0A9D5V7Y0-F1
#
_cell.length_a   1.000
_cell.length_b   1.000
_cell.length_c   1.000
_cell.angle_alpha   90.00
_cell.angle_beta   90.00
_cell.angle_gamma   90.00
#
_symmetry.space_group_name_H-M   'P 1'
#
loop_
_entity.id
_entity.type
_entity.pdbx_description
1 polymer ?
#
loop_
_entity_poly.entity_id
_entity_poly.type
_entity_poly.pdbx_seq_one_letter_code
_entity_poly.pdbx_strand_id
1 'polypeptide(L)'
;MFGIETPTLIVWMAVGAALLSVAAVALPFMFREKTSKRVKMVASTRQQLSRAQMEALGSKGSAIRQRQQQTRVEVMKKVLHALKLDEALSSKELKANLAQAGYRNQNALIIFTFARIATAIGFFLAAGVILSMWKNFPYPT
;
A
#
# COMPACT_ATOMS: atom_id res chain seq x y z
N MET A 1 47.13 31.38 47.73
CA MET A 1 46.45 30.94 46.49
C MET A 1 46.90 29.51 46.22
N PHE A 2 45.95 28.58 46.04
CA PHE A 2 46.09 27.13 46.24
C PHE A 2 47.40 26.48 45.75
N GLY A 3 48.18 25.91 46.69
CA GLY A 3 49.46 25.22 46.46
C GLY A 3 49.30 23.77 46.03
N ILE A 4 48.56 23.52 44.94
CA ILE A 4 48.39 22.17 44.39
C ILE A 4 49.41 22.00 43.26
N GLU A 5 50.27 20.99 43.39
CA GLU A 5 51.25 20.67 42.36
C GLU A 5 50.53 20.26 41.05
N THR A 6 50.99 20.82 39.93
CA THR A 6 50.46 20.51 38.59
C THR A 6 50.36 19.01 38.28
N PRO A 7 51.29 18.13 38.68
CA PRO A 7 51.13 16.68 38.52
C PRO A 7 49.95 16.11 39.30
N THR A 8 49.67 16.59 40.51
CA THR A 8 48.52 16.13 41.32
C THR A 8 47.20 16.45 40.62
N LEU A 9 47.10 17.62 39.97
CA LEU A 9 45.90 18.04 39.25
C LEU A 9 45.62 17.15 38.03
N ILE A 10 46.65 16.76 37.28
CA ILE A 10 46.53 15.85 36.14
C ILE A 10 46.05 14.47 36.61
N VAL A 11 46.59 13.95 37.72
CA VAL A 11 46.18 12.65 38.27
C VAL A 11 44.71 12.65 38.67
N TRP A 12 44.22 13.70 39.35
CA TRP A 12 42.80 13.79 39.72
C TRP A 12 41.88 13.87 38.50
N MET A 13 42.27 14.57 37.43
CA MET A 13 41.50 14.59 36.19
C MET A 13 41.50 13.24 35.48
N ALA A 14 42.64 12.54 35.46
CA ALA A 14 42.74 11.21 34.86
C ALA A 14 41.87 10.18 35.60
N VAL A 15 41.88 10.21 36.94
CA VAL A 15 41.02 9.36 37.78
C VAL A 15 39.54 9.70 37.55
N GLY A 16 39.18 10.99 37.51
CA GLY A 16 37.82 11.42 37.22
C GLY A 16 37.33 10.94 35.83
N ALA A 17 38.17 11.07 34.80
CA ALA A 17 37.86 10.62 33.46
C ALA A 17 37.70 9.09 33.38
N ALA A 18 38.56 8.33 34.07
CA ALA A 18 38.47 6.88 34.13
C ALA A 18 37.16 6.43 34.79
N LEU A 19 36.79 7.02 35.93
CA LEU A 19 35.54 6.71 36.63
C LEU A 19 34.31 7.06 35.78
N LEU A 20 34.32 8.21 35.11
CA LEU A 20 33.25 8.62 34.19
C LEU A 20 33.11 7.66 33.01
N SER A 21 34.24 7.22 32.43
CA SER A 21 34.24 6.27 31.32
C SER A 21 33.66 4.91 31.73
N VAL A 22 34.08 4.39 32.89
CA VAL A 22 33.54 3.14 33.44
C VAL A 22 32.05 3.28 33.75
N ALA A 23 31.63 4.39 34.36
CA ALA A 23 30.21 4.66 34.62
C ALA A 23 29.41 4.76 33.31
N ALA A 24 29.92 5.45 32.28
CA ALA A 24 29.25 5.60 30.99
C ALA A 24 29.00 4.25 30.29
N VAL A 25 29.88 3.27 30.47
CA VAL A 25 29.72 1.91 29.93
C VAL A 25 28.85 1.03 30.84
N ALA A 26 28.97 1.17 32.16
CA ALA A 26 28.22 0.34 33.12
C ALA A 26 26.73 0.73 33.22
N LEU A 27 26.42 2.03 33.17
CA LEU A 27 25.05 2.56 33.26
C LEU A 27 24.09 1.96 32.20
N PRO A 28 24.40 1.94 30.88
CA PRO A 28 23.49 1.37 29.89
C PRO A 28 23.26 -0.14 30.08
N PHE A 29 24.21 -0.86 30.68
CA PHE A 29 24.07 -2.27 31.02
C PHE A 29 23.12 -2.50 32.20
N MET A 30 23.16 -1.64 33.23
CA MET A 30 22.22 -1.68 34.35
C MET A 30 20.81 -1.25 33.95
N PHE A 31 20.66 -0.30 33.01
CA PHE A 31 19.36 0.19 32.53
C PHE A 31 18.74 -0.63 31.38
N ARG A 32 19.30 -1.81 31.05
CA ARG A 32 18.88 -2.69 29.95
C ARG A 32 17.42 -3.17 30.03
N GLU A 33 16.76 -3.00 31.17
CA GLU A 33 15.31 -3.17 31.41
C GLU A 33 14.41 -2.44 30.39
N LYS A 34 14.84 -1.28 29.85
CA LYS A 34 14.02 -0.48 28.92
C LYS A 34 13.78 -1.18 27.57
N THR A 35 14.72 -2.01 27.11
CA THR A 35 14.60 -2.72 25.83
C THR A 35 13.60 -3.87 25.91
N SER A 36 13.59 -4.61 27.02
CA SER A 36 12.64 -5.69 27.27
C SER A 36 11.19 -5.19 27.27
N LYS A 37 10.94 -3.98 27.80
CA LYS A 37 9.60 -3.35 27.76
C LYS A 37 9.15 -3.02 26.34
N ARG A 38 10.05 -2.52 25.48
CA ARG A 38 9.73 -2.20 24.07
C ARG A 38 9.46 -3.46 23.23
N VAL A 39 10.23 -4.52 23.44
CA VAL A 39 10.02 -5.81 22.73
C VAL A 39 8.67 -6.41 23.12
N LYS A 40 8.31 -6.41 24.42
CA LYS A 40 7.00 -6.86 24.89
C LYS A 40 5.85 -6.02 24.31
N MET A 41 6.02 -4.69 24.24
CA MET A 41 5.04 -3.79 23.63
C MET A 41 4.81 -4.12 22.15
N VAL A 42 5.87 -4.25 21.34
CA VAL A 42 5.76 -4.59 19.91
C VAL A 42 5.15 -5.99 19.71
N ALA A 43 5.54 -6.97 20.52
CA ALA A 43 4.95 -8.31 20.46
C ALA A 43 3.45 -8.28 20.75
N SER A 44 3.03 -7.53 21.77
CA SER A 44 1.61 -7.37 22.12
C SER A 44 0.81 -6.66 21.02
N THR A 45 1.36 -5.62 20.39
CA THR A 45 0.72 -4.94 19.25
C THR A 45 0.59 -5.86 18.04
N ARG A 46 1.61 -6.66 17.72
CA ARG A 46 1.54 -7.64 16.63
C ARG A 46 0.45 -8.68 16.86
N GLN A 47 0.32 -9.18 18.09
CA GLN A 47 -0.75 -10.12 18.45
C GLN A 47 -2.13 -9.48 18.37
N GLN A 48 -2.29 -8.24 18.83
CA GLN A 48 -3.54 -7.48 18.69
C GLN A 48 -3.92 -7.27 17.23
N LEU A 49 -2.97 -6.88 16.38
CA LEU A 49 -3.22 -6.71 14.94
C LEU A 49 -3.56 -8.02 14.24
N SER A 50 -2.87 -9.11 14.57
CA SER A 50 -3.17 -10.43 14.01
C SER A 50 -4.58 -10.89 14.39
N ARG A 51 -4.98 -10.67 15.65
CA ARG A 51 -6.36 -10.96 16.11
C ARG A 51 -7.38 -10.07 15.42
N ALA A 52 -7.13 -8.76 15.32
CA ALA A 52 -8.00 -7.82 14.63
C ALA A 52 -8.13 -8.15 13.13
N GLN A 53 -7.08 -8.67 12.49
CA GLN A 53 -7.12 -9.15 11.11
C GLN A 53 -7.93 -10.45 10.98
N MET A 54 -7.74 -11.42 11.89
CA MET A 54 -8.55 -12.65 11.89
C MET A 54 -10.01 -12.37 12.19
N GLU A 55 -10.28 -11.46 13.13
CA GLU A 55 -11.62 -10.98 13.44
C GLU A 55 -12.19 -10.22 12.24
N ALA A 56 -11.45 -9.33 11.58
CA ALA A 56 -11.90 -8.71 10.33
C ALA A 56 -12.14 -9.72 9.20
N LEU A 57 -11.39 -10.81 9.13
CA LEU A 57 -11.63 -11.88 8.14
C LEU A 57 -12.89 -12.69 8.48
N GLY A 58 -13.16 -12.98 9.76
CA GLY A 58 -14.36 -13.69 10.22
C GLY A 58 -15.62 -12.80 10.27
N SER A 59 -15.47 -11.55 10.67
CA SER A 59 -16.48 -10.50 10.76
C SER A 59 -16.52 -9.66 9.48
N LYS A 60 -16.62 -10.30 8.31
CA LYS A 60 -17.00 -9.62 7.06
C LYS A 60 -16.24 -8.30 6.81
N GLY A 61 -14.91 -8.34 6.85
CA GLY A 61 -14.05 -7.20 6.55
C GLY A 61 -14.52 -6.51 5.28
N SER A 62 -15.11 -5.32 5.43
CA SER A 62 -15.65 -4.51 4.33
C SER A 62 -16.51 -5.28 3.31
N ALA A 63 -17.33 -6.25 3.76
CA ALA A 63 -18.13 -7.07 2.84
C ALA A 63 -19.06 -6.23 1.95
N ILE A 64 -19.42 -5.01 2.35
CA ILE A 64 -20.25 -4.12 1.53
C ILE A 64 -19.49 -3.59 0.31
N ARG A 65 -18.27 -3.03 0.50
CA ARG A 65 -17.47 -2.54 -0.65
C ARG A 65 -16.97 -3.69 -1.51
N GLN A 66 -16.55 -4.79 -0.89
CA GLN A 66 -16.04 -5.95 -1.61
C GLN A 66 -17.16 -6.68 -2.37
N ARG A 67 -18.39 -6.82 -1.80
CA ARG A 67 -19.56 -7.31 -2.55
C ARG A 67 -19.96 -6.37 -3.68
N GLN A 68 -20.04 -5.06 -3.44
CA GLN A 68 -20.43 -4.12 -4.49
C GLN A 68 -19.44 -4.12 -5.65
N GLN A 69 -18.15 -4.25 -5.36
CA GLN A 69 -17.13 -4.34 -6.39
C GLN A 69 -17.19 -5.70 -7.11
N GLN A 70 -17.46 -6.80 -6.38
CA GLN A 70 -17.66 -8.11 -6.99
C GLN A 70 -18.89 -8.16 -7.90
N THR A 71 -20.03 -7.60 -7.50
CA THR A 71 -21.25 -7.60 -8.31
C THR A 71 -21.10 -6.76 -9.58
N ARG A 72 -20.48 -5.57 -9.50
CA ARG A 72 -20.18 -4.77 -10.70
C ARG A 72 -19.23 -5.50 -11.66
N VAL A 73 -18.19 -6.14 -11.12
CA VAL A 73 -17.23 -6.91 -11.92
C VAL A 73 -17.89 -8.14 -12.53
N GLU A 74 -18.83 -8.79 -11.84
CA GLU A 74 -19.56 -9.94 -12.37
C GLU A 74 -20.46 -9.55 -13.55
N VAL A 75 -21.12 -8.39 -13.49
CA VAL A 75 -21.87 -7.84 -14.63
C VAL A 75 -20.92 -7.54 -15.80
N MET A 76 -19.79 -6.88 -15.55
CA MET A 76 -18.77 -6.63 -16.58
C MET A 76 -18.25 -7.94 -17.19
N LYS A 77 -17.99 -8.96 -16.36
CA LYS A 77 -17.55 -10.29 -16.80
C LYS A 77 -18.61 -10.97 -17.68
N LYS A 78 -19.90 -10.89 -17.33
CA LYS A 78 -21.00 -11.43 -18.15
C LYS A 78 -21.08 -10.74 -19.52
N VAL A 79 -20.88 -9.42 -19.57
CA VAL A 79 -20.83 -8.67 -20.84
C VAL A 79 -19.61 -9.06 -21.68
N LEU A 80 -18.42 -9.19 -21.07
CA LEU A 80 -17.21 -9.65 -21.75
C LEU A 80 -17.36 -11.06 -22.32
N HIS A 81 -17.95 -11.96 -21.53
CA HIS A 81 -18.21 -13.35 -21.92
C HIS A 81 -19.22 -13.43 -23.06
N ALA A 82 -20.27 -12.60 -23.03
CA ALA A 82 -21.25 -12.50 -24.11
C ALA A 82 -20.63 -11.96 -25.42
N LEU A 83 -19.62 -11.09 -25.33
CA LEU A 83 -18.86 -10.60 -26.48
C LEU A 83 -17.79 -11.59 -26.99
N LYS A 84 -17.63 -12.78 -26.39
CA LYS A 84 -16.60 -13.79 -26.75
C LYS A 84 -15.17 -13.23 -26.83
N LEU A 85 -14.86 -12.22 -26.03
CA LEU A 85 -13.54 -11.58 -26.00
C LEU A 85 -12.64 -12.10 -24.86
N ASP A 86 -12.96 -13.26 -24.28
CA ASP A 86 -12.14 -13.92 -23.26
C ASP A 86 -10.72 -14.28 -23.79
N GLU A 87 -10.63 -14.63 -25.07
CA GLU A 87 -9.41 -15.17 -25.69
C GLU A 87 -8.32 -14.10 -25.94
N ALA A 88 -8.71 -12.87 -26.30
CA ALA A 88 -7.75 -11.80 -26.66
C ALA A 88 -7.18 -11.04 -25.45
N LEU A 89 -7.71 -11.29 -24.24
CA LEU A 89 -7.53 -10.47 -23.05
C LEU A 89 -6.78 -11.16 -21.90
N SER A 90 -6.35 -12.39 -22.15
CA SER A 90 -5.56 -13.21 -21.24
C SER A 90 -4.05 -13.07 -21.45
N SER A 91 -3.56 -12.03 -22.15
CA SER A 91 -2.12 -11.87 -22.36
C SER A 91 -1.42 -11.74 -21.00
N LYS A 92 -0.49 -12.66 -20.72
CA LYS A 92 0.28 -12.71 -19.46
C LYS A 92 0.96 -11.36 -19.17
N GLU A 93 1.27 -10.62 -20.21
CA GLU A 93 1.87 -9.30 -20.19
C GLU A 93 0.97 -8.23 -19.54
N LEU A 94 -0.32 -8.18 -19.87
CA LEU A 94 -1.26 -7.25 -19.24
C LEU A 94 -1.40 -7.53 -17.74
N LYS A 95 -1.43 -8.80 -17.35
CA LYS A 95 -1.47 -9.20 -15.94
C LYS A 95 -0.17 -8.80 -15.21
N ALA A 96 0.97 -8.95 -15.84
CA ALA A 96 2.27 -8.55 -15.28
C ALA A 96 2.34 -7.02 -15.08
N ASN A 97 1.91 -6.25 -16.08
CA ASN A 97 1.87 -4.78 -16.02
C ASN A 97 0.90 -4.28 -14.94
N LEU A 98 -0.30 -4.89 -14.81
CA LEU A 98 -1.24 -4.55 -13.74
C LEU A 98 -0.70 -4.94 -12.36
N ALA A 99 -0.02 -6.07 -12.24
CA ALA A 99 0.61 -6.49 -10.98
C ALA A 99 1.75 -5.54 -10.58
N GLN A 100 2.56 -5.07 -11.54
CA GLN A 100 3.61 -4.09 -11.33
C GLN A 100 3.04 -2.71 -10.93
N ALA A 101 1.91 -2.32 -11.51
CA ALA A 101 1.17 -1.11 -11.13
C ALA A 101 0.46 -1.21 -9.76
N GLY A 102 0.62 -2.31 -9.03
CA GLY A 102 0.02 -2.53 -7.71
C GLY A 102 -1.41 -3.08 -7.74
N TYR A 103 -1.99 -3.31 -8.91
CA TYR A 103 -3.31 -3.91 -9.09
C TYR A 103 -3.23 -5.43 -9.10
N ARG A 104 -3.07 -6.00 -7.90
CA ARG A 104 -2.89 -7.46 -7.68
C ARG A 104 -4.18 -8.26 -7.85
N ASN A 105 -5.33 -7.59 -7.88
CA ASN A 105 -6.65 -8.23 -7.84
C ASN A 105 -7.09 -8.61 -9.25
N GLN A 106 -7.53 -9.85 -9.48
CA GLN A 106 -7.94 -10.34 -10.81
C GLN A 106 -9.07 -9.50 -11.44
N ASN A 107 -9.89 -8.85 -10.61
CA ASN A 107 -10.95 -7.95 -11.03
C ASN A 107 -10.45 -6.71 -11.80
N ALA A 108 -9.22 -6.24 -11.53
CA ALA A 108 -8.68 -5.06 -12.20
C ALA A 108 -8.47 -5.30 -13.71
N LEU A 109 -8.09 -6.52 -14.09
CA LEU A 109 -7.90 -6.92 -15.49
C LEU A 109 -9.23 -6.84 -16.26
N ILE A 110 -10.31 -7.34 -15.65
CA ILE A 110 -11.66 -7.36 -16.24
C ILE A 110 -12.18 -5.93 -16.45
N ILE A 111 -12.01 -5.06 -15.46
CA ILE A 111 -12.50 -3.67 -15.50
C ILE A 111 -11.77 -2.85 -16.57
N PHE A 112 -10.43 -2.91 -16.60
CA PHE A 112 -9.63 -2.14 -17.55
C PHE A 112 -9.96 -2.51 -19.00
N THR A 113 -10.09 -3.82 -19.22
CA THR A 113 -10.47 -4.39 -20.49
C THR A 113 -11.85 -3.96 -20.95
N PHE A 114 -12.85 -4.09 -20.08
CA PHE A 114 -14.21 -3.64 -20.37
C PHE A 114 -14.22 -2.15 -20.71
N ALA A 115 -13.52 -1.32 -19.93
CA ALA A 115 -13.46 0.11 -20.15
C ALA A 115 -12.86 0.45 -21.51
N ARG A 116 -11.77 -0.22 -21.93
CA ARG A 116 -11.14 0.00 -23.23
C ARG A 116 -12.11 -0.27 -24.38
N ILE A 117 -12.86 -1.36 -24.31
CA ILE A 117 -13.82 -1.75 -25.35
C ILE A 117 -15.05 -0.84 -25.33
N ALA A 118 -15.62 -0.60 -24.15
CA ALA A 118 -16.75 0.30 -23.97
C ALA A 118 -16.43 1.70 -24.51
N THR A 119 -15.20 2.18 -24.30
CA THR A 119 -14.73 3.46 -24.82
C THR A 119 -14.63 3.44 -26.35
N ALA A 120 -14.06 2.38 -26.95
CA ALA A 120 -13.95 2.26 -28.41
C ALA A 120 -15.32 2.23 -29.10
N ILE A 121 -16.25 1.42 -28.58
CA ILE A 121 -17.62 1.31 -29.12
C ILE A 121 -18.39 2.61 -28.88
N GLY A 122 -18.29 3.18 -27.68
CA GLY A 122 -18.95 4.44 -27.34
C GLY A 122 -18.51 5.58 -28.26
N PHE A 123 -17.22 5.68 -28.57
CA PHE A 123 -16.69 6.69 -29.46
C PHE A 123 -17.18 6.50 -30.92
N PHE A 124 -17.25 5.25 -31.38
CA PHE A 124 -17.77 4.93 -32.71
C PHE A 124 -19.25 5.31 -32.85
N LEU A 125 -20.07 4.99 -31.85
CA LEU A 125 -21.50 5.37 -31.83
C LEU A 125 -21.67 6.89 -31.74
N ALA A 126 -20.89 7.56 -30.89
CA ALA A 126 -20.92 9.02 -30.78
C ALA A 126 -20.56 9.69 -32.11
N ALA A 127 -19.52 9.20 -32.80
CA ALA A 127 -19.15 9.68 -34.13
C ALA A 127 -20.27 9.46 -35.15
N GLY A 128 -20.92 8.29 -35.15
CA GLY A 128 -22.08 8.01 -36.01
C GLY A 128 -23.27 8.94 -35.75
N VAL A 129 -23.57 9.23 -34.48
CA VAL A 129 -24.61 10.20 -34.09
C VAL A 129 -24.24 11.60 -34.55
N ILE A 130 -23.00 12.03 -34.34
CA ILE A 130 -22.51 13.35 -34.78
C ILE A 130 -22.64 13.48 -36.31
N LEU A 131 -22.22 12.46 -37.07
CA LEU A 131 -22.35 12.44 -38.53
C LEU A 131 -23.81 12.46 -39.00
N SER A 132 -24.69 11.71 -38.31
CA SER A 132 -26.12 11.70 -38.59
C SER A 132 -26.77 13.06 -38.30
N MET A 133 -26.41 13.70 -37.18
CA MET A 133 -26.87 15.06 -36.84
C MET A 133 -26.35 16.09 -37.85
N TRP A 134 -25.11 15.96 -38.33
CA TRP A 134 -24.54 16.81 -39.37
C TRP A 134 -25.31 16.70 -40.69
N LYS A 135 -25.77 15.50 -41.06
CA LYS A 135 -26.56 15.28 -42.27
C LYS A 135 -27.95 15.95 -42.22
N ASN A 136 -28.46 16.21 -41.01
CA ASN A 136 -29.76 16.86 -40.79
C ASN A 136 -29.65 18.38 -40.62
N PHE A 137 -28.45 18.97 -40.75
CA PHE A 137 -28.28 20.42 -40.68
C PHE A 137 -28.64 21.04 -42.04
N PRO A 138 -29.65 21.92 -42.12
CA PRO A 138 -30.07 22.51 -43.39
C PRO A 138 -28.96 23.39 -43.93
N TYR A 139 -28.43 23.03 -45.10
CA TYR A 139 -27.53 23.88 -45.87
C TYR A 139 -28.28 25.17 -46.22
N PRO A 140 -27.86 26.35 -45.75
CA PRO A 140 -28.38 27.60 -46.29
C PRO A 140 -27.83 27.70 -47.72
N THR A 141 -28.72 27.53 -48.70
CA THR A 141 -28.48 27.94 -50.09
C THR A 141 -28.31 29.44 -50.17
#